data_AF-A0A3C0T674-F1
#
_entry.id   AF-A0A3C0T674-F1
#
_cell.length_a   1.000
_cell.length_b   1.000
_cell.length_c   1.000
_cell.angle_alpha   90.00
_cell.angle_beta   90.00
_cell.angle_gamma   90.00
#
_symmetry.space_group_name_H-M   'P 1'
#
loop_
_entity.id
_entity.type
_entity.pdbx_description
1 polymer ?
#
loop_
_entity_poly.entity_id
_entity_poly.type
_entity_poly.pdbx_seq_one_letter_code
_entity_poly.pdbx_strand_id
1 'polypeptide(L)'
;MKTFTPHILLVALMTYGCIATASQVYKCVDEAGSVSFGHTPCPVEVVNPTGYNKKDSVEERMEMISSIDGEIARLQRQMRDLRLNLEYRLKRAEDIDQQHLLRAQFQSQTTELLDTLSQLRNDRGELVNDAVKILMAKKNS
;
A
#
# COMPACT_ATOMS: atom_id res chain seq x y z
N MET A 1 43.79 -11.56 38.48
CA MET A 1 43.41 -11.13 37.12
C MET A 1 42.62 -12.28 36.50
N LYS A 2 41.29 -12.11 36.35
CA LYS A 2 40.41 -13.11 35.74
C LYS A 2 39.89 -12.54 34.42
N THR A 3 40.13 -13.29 33.36
CA THR A 3 39.69 -13.09 31.98
C THR A 3 38.18 -13.25 31.88
N PHE A 4 37.50 -12.26 31.29
CA PHE A 4 36.08 -12.35 30.92
C PHE A 4 35.95 -12.18 29.40
N THR A 5 35.82 -13.35 28.76
CA THR A 5 34.87 -13.69 27.68
C THR A 5 34.78 -12.81 26.41
N PRO A 6 35.27 -13.30 25.24
CA PRO A 6 35.12 -12.65 23.94
C PRO A 6 33.83 -13.08 23.19
N HIS A 7 32.79 -13.53 23.89
CA HIS A 7 31.60 -14.11 23.25
C HIS A 7 30.44 -13.13 23.03
N ILE A 8 30.52 -11.91 23.58
CA ILE A 8 29.46 -10.91 23.43
C ILE A 8 29.64 -10.09 22.14
N LEU A 9 30.85 -10.04 21.56
CA LEU A 9 31.10 -9.23 20.36
C LEU A 9 30.65 -9.90 19.06
N LEU A 10 30.49 -11.23 19.04
CA LEU A 10 30.18 -11.96 17.79
C LEU A 10 28.68 -11.99 17.46
N VAL A 11 27.81 -11.74 18.44
CA VAL A 11 26.35 -11.69 18.23
C VAL A 11 25.90 -10.35 17.65
N ALA A 12 26.67 -9.27 17.88
CA ALA A 12 26.33 -7.92 17.41
C ALA A 12 26.63 -7.67 15.92
N LEU A 13 27.40 -8.54 15.26
CA LEU A 13 27.75 -8.41 13.83
C LEU A 13 26.83 -9.20 12.89
N MET A 14 26.01 -10.12 13.42
CA MET A 14 25.08 -10.93 12.60
C MET A 14 23.73 -10.25 12.36
N THR A 15 23.45 -9.09 12.97
CA THR A 15 22.20 -8.34 12.77
C THR A 15 22.28 -7.27 11.66
N TYR A 16 23.41 -7.17 10.97
CA TYR A 16 23.63 -6.21 9.87
C TYR A 16 23.60 -6.85 8.47
N GLY A 17 23.00 -8.03 8.32
CA GLY A 17 23.02 -8.79 7.07
C GLY A 17 21.64 -9.21 6.62
N CYS A 18 20.75 -8.26 6.30
CA CYS A 18 19.64 -8.49 5.37
C CYS A 18 18.96 -7.15 5.02
N ILE A 19 19.70 -6.21 4.40
CA ILE A 19 19.04 -5.30 3.47
C ILE A 19 18.78 -6.16 2.23
N ALA A 20 17.63 -6.82 2.21
CA ALA A 20 17.09 -7.33 0.96
C ALA A 20 16.88 -6.10 0.06
N THR A 21 17.85 -5.80 -0.78
CA THR A 21 17.63 -4.93 -1.92
C THR A 21 16.61 -5.67 -2.78
N ALA A 22 15.33 -5.39 -2.57
CA ALA A 22 14.30 -5.77 -3.50
C ALA A 22 14.74 -5.21 -4.85
N SER A 23 15.19 -6.09 -5.75
CA SER A 23 15.54 -5.71 -7.11
C SER A 23 14.30 -5.05 -7.70
N GLN A 24 14.33 -3.74 -7.88
CA GLN A 24 13.21 -2.99 -8.42
C GLN A 24 13.15 -3.34 -9.91
N VAL A 25 12.36 -4.34 -10.26
CA VAL A 25 12.02 -4.64 -11.64
C VAL A 25 10.83 -3.77 -11.99
N TYR A 26 11.03 -2.80 -12.87
CA TYR A 26 9.96 -1.98 -13.41
C TYR A 26 9.31 -2.72 -14.58
N LYS A 27 7.98 -2.81 -14.53
CA LYS A 27 7.15 -3.30 -15.64
C LYS A 27 6.81 -2.11 -16.54
N CYS A 28 7.27 -2.15 -17.79
CA CYS A 28 6.96 -1.18 -18.83
C CYS A 28 5.92 -1.76 -19.78
N VAL A 29 4.97 -0.95 -20.21
CA VAL A 29 3.99 -1.30 -21.24
C VAL A 29 4.13 -0.28 -22.35
N ASP A 30 4.35 -0.73 -23.58
CA ASP A 30 4.41 0.15 -24.75
C ASP A 30 2.99 0.49 -25.28
N GLU A 31 2.90 1.44 -26.21
CA GLU A 31 1.62 1.87 -26.81
C GLU A 31 0.91 0.73 -27.59
N ALA A 32 1.64 -0.31 -27.99
CA ALA A 32 1.10 -1.50 -28.66
C ALA A 32 0.64 -2.60 -27.67
N GLY A 33 0.79 -2.37 -26.36
CA GLY A 33 0.42 -3.31 -25.30
C GLY A 33 1.48 -4.37 -24.97
N SER A 34 2.68 -4.29 -25.55
CA SER A 34 3.78 -5.19 -25.23
C SER A 34 4.37 -4.85 -23.86
N VAL A 35 4.64 -5.89 -23.08
CA VAL A 35 5.18 -5.76 -21.73
C VAL A 35 6.68 -6.06 -21.74
N SER A 36 7.47 -5.15 -21.20
CA SER A 36 8.91 -5.36 -20.95
C SER A 36 9.25 -5.16 -19.47
N PHE A 37 10.31 -5.82 -19.01
CA PHE A 37 10.78 -5.76 -17.62
C PHE A 37 12.22 -5.28 -17.61
N GLY A 38 12.51 -4.25 -16.81
CA GLY A 38 13.84 -3.65 -16.75
C GLY A 38 14.21 -3.21 -15.35
N HIS A 39 15.52 -3.09 -15.10
CA HIS A 39 16.07 -2.53 -13.87
C HIS A 39 16.21 -0.99 -13.93
N THR A 40 15.80 -0.39 -15.03
CA THR A 40 15.74 1.06 -15.25
C THR A 40 14.27 1.49 -15.39
N PRO A 41 13.88 2.66 -14.85
CA PRO A 41 12.55 3.21 -15.05
C PRO A 41 12.22 3.34 -16.54
N CYS A 42 10.97 3.05 -16.90
CA CYS A 42 10.49 3.17 -18.27
C CYS A 42 10.56 4.63 -18.75
N PRO A 43 10.96 4.89 -20.01
CA PRO A 43 10.81 6.23 -20.60
C PRO A 43 9.31 6.59 -20.62
N VAL A 44 8.96 7.68 -19.97
CA VAL A 44 7.58 8.19 -19.94
C VAL A 44 7.37 8.98 -21.23
N GLU A 45 6.56 8.47 -22.15
CA GLU A 45 6.07 9.28 -23.25
C GLU A 45 5.13 10.36 -22.70
N VAL A 46 5.53 11.61 -22.91
CA VAL A 46 4.79 12.78 -22.46
C VAL A 46 3.61 12.96 -23.39
N VAL A 47 2.48 12.34 -23.06
CA VAL A 47 1.20 12.66 -23.68
C VAL A 47 0.88 14.10 -23.32
N ASN A 48 0.88 15.00 -24.32
CA ASN A 48 0.47 16.39 -24.15
C ASN A 48 -1.01 16.44 -23.73
N PRO A 49 -1.33 16.90 -22.50
CA PRO A 49 -2.72 16.86 -22.05
C PRO A 49 -3.42 18.13 -22.48
N THR A 50 -4.10 18.09 -23.64
CA THR A 50 -5.15 19.05 -23.96
C THR A 50 -6.34 18.79 -23.04
N GLY A 51 -6.43 19.50 -21.91
CA GLY A 51 -7.64 19.50 -21.09
C GLY A 51 -7.53 19.73 -19.59
N TYR A 52 -6.50 20.42 -19.07
CA TYR A 52 -6.50 20.75 -17.64
C TYR A 52 -7.54 21.84 -17.33
N ASN A 53 -8.55 21.47 -16.54
CA ASN A 53 -9.38 22.44 -15.84
C ASN A 53 -8.47 23.21 -14.85
N LYS A 54 -8.31 24.50 -15.12
CA LYS A 54 -7.34 25.42 -14.53
C LYS A 54 -7.60 25.80 -13.06
N LYS A 55 -8.35 24.98 -12.31
CA LYS A 55 -8.85 25.34 -10.98
C LYS A 55 -8.34 24.49 -9.81
N ASP A 56 -7.78 23.30 -10.03
CA ASP A 56 -7.31 22.47 -8.92
C ASP A 56 -5.80 22.63 -8.75
N SER A 57 -5.40 23.16 -7.60
CA SER A 57 -4.00 23.32 -7.21
C SER A 57 -3.38 21.97 -6.79
N VAL A 58 -2.05 21.89 -6.79
CA VAL A 58 -1.34 20.69 -6.28
C VAL A 58 -1.61 20.53 -4.78
N GLU A 59 -1.77 21.64 -4.07
CA GLU A 59 -2.08 21.72 -2.65
C GLU A 59 -3.44 21.07 -2.33
N GLU A 60 -4.51 21.40 -3.08
CA GLU A 60 -5.82 20.77 -2.91
C GLU A 60 -5.78 19.25 -3.18
N ARG A 61 -4.99 18.81 -4.16
CA ARG A 61 -4.81 17.38 -4.44
C ARG A 61 -4.05 16.67 -3.31
N MET A 62 -3.04 17.32 -2.72
CA MET A 62 -2.33 16.78 -1.56
C MET A 62 -3.24 16.66 -0.34
N GLU A 63 -4.15 17.63 -0.12
CA GLU A 63 -5.14 17.56 0.95
C GLU A 63 -6.09 16.37 0.76
N MET A 64 -6.61 16.15 -0.46
CA MET A 64 -7.45 14.99 -0.78
C MET A 64 -6.69 13.66 -0.60
N ILE A 65 -5.43 13.59 -1.04
CA ILE A 65 -4.57 12.39 -0.81
C ILE A 65 -4.42 12.12 0.69
N SER A 66 -4.16 13.16 1.49
CA SER A 66 -4.05 13.01 2.95
C SER A 66 -5.34 12.54 3.61
N SER A 67 -6.50 12.99 3.11
CA SER A 67 -7.80 12.50 3.58
C SER A 67 -7.98 11.02 3.28
N ILE A 68 -7.69 10.59 2.04
CA ILE A 68 -7.78 9.18 1.64
C ILE A 68 -6.82 8.31 2.45
N ASP A 69 -5.59 8.77 2.71
CA ASP A 69 -4.63 8.05 3.56
C ASP A 69 -5.17 7.85 4.99
N GLY A 70 -5.88 8.85 5.52
CA GLY A 70 -6.59 8.76 6.80
C GLY A 70 -7.71 7.71 6.79
N GLU A 71 -8.49 7.65 5.71
CA GLU A 71 -9.56 6.66 5.54
C GLU A 71 -9.02 5.23 5.38
N ILE A 72 -7.94 5.05 4.61
CA ILE A 72 -7.24 3.78 4.47
C ILE A 72 -6.76 3.29 5.85
N ALA A 73 -6.13 4.17 6.63
CA ALA A 73 -5.68 3.81 7.98
C ALA A 73 -6.85 3.43 8.90
N ARG A 74 -7.99 4.09 8.77
CA ARG A 74 -9.22 3.75 9.51
C ARG A 74 -9.74 2.35 9.12
N LEU A 75 -9.85 2.04 7.83
CA LEU A 75 -10.31 0.72 7.36
C LEU A 75 -9.35 -0.39 7.82
N GLN A 76 -8.04 -0.15 7.78
CA GLN A 76 -7.06 -1.11 8.28
C GLN A 76 -7.23 -1.44 9.77
N ARG A 77 -7.56 -0.44 10.60
CA ARG A 77 -7.91 -0.67 12.01
C ARG A 77 -9.20 -1.47 12.15
N GLN A 78 -10.24 -1.15 11.38
CA GLN A 78 -11.51 -1.89 11.40
C GLN A 78 -11.31 -3.37 11.05
N MET A 79 -10.53 -3.69 10.01
CA MET A 79 -10.20 -5.08 9.67
C MET A 79 -9.44 -5.79 10.79
N ARG A 80 -8.50 -5.09 11.45
CA ARG A 80 -7.77 -5.63 12.60
C ARG A 80 -8.72 -5.94 13.77
N ASP A 81 -9.63 -5.03 14.08
CA ASP A 81 -10.59 -5.18 15.17
C ASP A 81 -11.59 -6.31 14.89
N LEU A 82 -12.07 -6.41 13.65
CA LEU A 82 -12.89 -7.54 13.18
C LEU A 82 -12.18 -8.88 13.39
N ARG A 83 -10.90 -8.96 13.03
CA ARG A 83 -10.11 -10.19 13.19
C ARG A 83 -9.97 -10.57 14.66
N LEU A 84 -9.63 -9.60 15.52
CA LEU A 84 -9.53 -9.82 16.96
C LEU A 84 -10.88 -10.24 17.58
N ASN A 85 -11.98 -9.64 17.11
CA ASN A 85 -13.33 -10.00 17.54
C ASN A 85 -13.68 -11.44 17.13
N LEU A 86 -13.38 -11.84 15.90
CA LEU A 86 -13.55 -13.22 15.44
C LEU A 86 -12.75 -14.19 16.31
N GLU A 87 -11.46 -13.92 16.53
CA GLU A 87 -10.58 -14.77 17.36
C GLU A 87 -11.13 -14.91 18.80
N TYR A 88 -11.63 -13.82 19.37
CA TYR A 88 -12.25 -13.82 20.69
C TYR A 88 -13.54 -14.65 20.76
N ARG A 89 -14.39 -14.56 19.71
CA ARG A 89 -15.65 -15.30 19.63
C ARG A 89 -15.43 -16.77 19.35
N LEU A 90 -14.51 -17.12 18.45
CA LEU A 90 -14.16 -18.51 18.13
C LEU A 90 -13.61 -19.25 19.34
N LYS A 91 -12.78 -18.60 20.18
CA LYS A 91 -12.28 -19.20 21.42
C LYS A 91 -13.36 -19.59 22.43
N ARG A 92 -14.56 -19.03 22.31
CA ARG A 92 -15.71 -19.30 23.21
C ARG A 92 -16.81 -20.12 22.56
N ALA A 93 -16.76 -20.31 21.25
CA ALA A 93 -17.75 -21.09 20.54
C ALA A 93 -17.41 -22.58 20.69
N GLU A 94 -18.21 -23.29 21.48
CA GLU A 94 -18.10 -24.74 21.68
C GLU A 94 -18.68 -25.53 20.50
N ASP A 95 -19.68 -24.94 19.83
CA ASP A 95 -20.38 -25.53 18.70
C ASP A 95 -19.71 -25.22 17.35
N ILE A 96 -19.60 -26.25 16.51
CA ILE A 96 -19.00 -26.19 15.18
C ILE A 96 -19.86 -25.33 14.24
N ASP A 97 -21.18 -25.43 14.31
CA ASP A 97 -22.09 -24.66 13.44
C ASP A 97 -21.99 -23.17 13.76
N GLN A 98 -21.94 -22.82 15.05
CA GLN A 98 -21.66 -21.46 15.50
C GLN A 98 -20.31 -20.96 14.99
N GLN A 99 -19.24 -21.77 15.04
CA GLN A 99 -17.94 -21.37 14.50
C GLN A 99 -17.97 -21.13 12.99
N HIS A 100 -18.69 -21.96 12.22
CA HIS A 100 -18.87 -21.75 10.78
C HIS A 100 -19.59 -20.44 10.48
N LEU A 101 -20.67 -20.14 11.21
CA LEU A 101 -21.39 -18.88 11.06
C LEU A 101 -20.50 -17.67 11.36
N LEU A 102 -19.69 -17.73 12.41
CA LEU A 102 -18.74 -16.68 12.78
C LEU A 102 -17.72 -16.41 11.66
N ARG A 103 -17.16 -17.47 11.08
CA ARG A 103 -16.21 -17.37 9.96
C ARG A 103 -16.86 -16.79 8.71
N ALA A 104 -18.09 -17.21 8.39
CA ALA A 104 -18.83 -16.68 7.25
C ALA A 104 -19.14 -15.18 7.41
N GLN A 105 -19.58 -14.76 8.60
CA GLN A 105 -19.81 -13.34 8.91
C GLN A 105 -18.54 -12.51 8.75
N PHE A 106 -17.43 -12.97 9.34
CA PHE A 106 -16.14 -12.29 9.21
C PHE A 106 -15.69 -12.20 7.76
N GLN A 107 -15.86 -13.27 6.97
CA GLN A 107 -15.52 -13.26 5.55
C GLN A 107 -16.32 -12.22 4.78
N SER A 108 -17.65 -12.17 4.98
CA SER A 108 -18.51 -11.16 4.33
C SER A 108 -18.07 -9.74 4.67
N GLN A 109 -17.90 -9.44 5.96
CA GLN A 109 -17.50 -8.10 6.42
C GLN A 109 -16.10 -7.71 5.94
N THR A 110 -15.17 -8.66 5.88
CA THR A 110 -13.82 -8.40 5.40
C THR A 110 -13.80 -8.12 3.90
N THR A 111 -14.60 -8.84 3.10
CA THR A 111 -14.72 -8.58 1.66
C THR A 111 -15.18 -7.15 1.38
N GLU A 112 -16.24 -6.69 2.05
CA GLU A 112 -16.75 -5.32 1.88
C GLU A 112 -15.70 -4.25 2.21
N LEU A 113 -14.92 -4.46 3.28
CA LEU A 113 -13.84 -3.55 3.66
C LEU A 113 -12.66 -3.59 2.68
N LEU A 114 -12.34 -4.75 2.12
CA LEU A 114 -11.29 -4.90 1.11
C LEU A 114 -11.68 -4.23 -0.21
N ASP A 115 -12.96 -4.33 -0.61
CA ASP A 115 -13.47 -3.64 -1.79
C ASP A 115 -13.37 -2.11 -1.63
N THR A 116 -13.79 -1.61 -0.46
CA THR A 116 -13.66 -0.18 -0.13
C THR A 116 -12.20 0.27 -0.11
N LEU A 117 -11.30 -0.55 0.48
CA LEU A 117 -9.86 -0.27 0.50
C LEU A 117 -9.27 -0.24 -0.91
N SER A 118 -9.73 -1.13 -1.80
CA SER A 118 -9.29 -1.16 -3.19
C SER A 118 -9.72 0.11 -3.91
N GLN A 119 -10.96 0.56 -3.72
CA GLN A 119 -11.45 1.80 -4.32
C GLN A 119 -10.63 3.01 -3.86
N LEU A 120 -10.44 3.19 -2.56
CA LEU A 120 -9.65 4.29 -2.02
C LEU A 120 -8.20 4.31 -2.54
N ARG A 121 -7.58 3.13 -2.71
CA ARG A 121 -6.23 3.03 -3.28
C ARG A 121 -6.19 3.45 -4.75
N ASN A 122 -7.24 3.14 -5.52
CA ASN A 122 -7.36 3.57 -6.90
C ASN A 122 -7.54 5.09 -6.96
N ASP A 123 -8.47 5.66 -6.19
CA ASP A 123 -8.75 7.10 -6.14
C ASP A 123 -7.49 7.88 -5.75
N ARG A 124 -6.75 7.39 -4.74
CA ARG A 124 -5.45 7.95 -4.36
C ARG A 124 -4.45 7.91 -5.50
N GLY A 125 -4.39 6.79 -6.23
CA GLY A 125 -3.50 6.62 -7.37
C GLY A 125 -3.79 7.63 -8.49
N GLU A 126 -5.06 7.88 -8.80
CA GLU A 126 -5.50 8.87 -9.78
C GLU A 126 -5.10 10.28 -9.36
N LEU A 127 -5.36 10.65 -8.10
CA LEU A 127 -4.99 11.97 -7.58
C LEU A 127 -3.48 12.21 -7.61
N VAL A 128 -2.68 11.20 -7.25
CA VAL A 128 -1.21 11.27 -7.33
C VAL A 128 -0.76 11.44 -8.78
N ASN A 129 -1.31 10.65 -9.70
CA ASN A 129 -0.95 10.73 -11.12
C ASN A 129 -1.23 12.13 -11.67
N ASP A 130 -2.40 12.68 -11.38
CA ASP A 130 -2.73 14.02 -11.83
C ASP A 130 -1.87 15.11 -11.20
N ALA A 131 -1.56 15.02 -9.89
CA ALA A 131 -0.65 15.95 -9.24
C ALA A 131 0.74 15.94 -9.90
N VAL A 132 1.24 14.75 -10.25
CA VAL A 132 2.50 14.59 -11.00
C VAL A 132 2.40 15.25 -12.37
N LYS A 133 1.30 15.06 -13.11
CA LYS A 133 1.16 15.69 -14.43
C LYS A 133 1.14 17.22 -14.35
N ILE A 134 0.48 17.79 -13.34
CA ILE A 134 0.47 19.25 -13.11
C ILE A 134 1.89 19.76 -12.84
N LEU A 135 2.65 19.07 -11.99
CA LEU A 135 4.04 19.43 -11.69
C LEU A 135 4.94 19.35 -12.92
N MET A 136 4.77 18.33 -13.76
CA MET A 136 5.51 18.18 -15.02
C MET A 136 5.17 19.29 -16.03
N ALA A 137 3.89 19.66 -16.14
CA ALA A 137 3.47 20.77 -17.01
C ALA A 137 4.09 22.11 -16.56
N LYS A 138 4.18 22.35 -15.24
CA LYS A 138 4.81 23.55 -14.66
C LYS A 138 6.33 23.58 -14.85
N LYS A 139 7.00 22.42 -14.88
CA LYS A 139 8.46 22.33 -15.11
C LYS A 139 8.86 22.63 -16.56
N ASN A 140 7.95 22.37 -17.51
CA ASN A 140 8.18 22.53 -18.94
C ASN A 140 7.64 23.87 -19.51
N SER A 141 7.09 24.74 -18.66
CA SER A 141 6.72 26.14 -18.97
C SER A 141 7.76 27.10 -18.43
#